data_AF-A0A7W1Z785-F1
#
_entry.id   AF-A0A7W1Z785-F1
#
_cell.length_a   1.000
_cell.length_b   1.000
_cell.length_c   1.000
_cell.angle_alpha   90.00
_cell.angle_beta   90.00
_cell.angle_gamma   90.00
#
_symmetry.space_group_name_H-M   'P 1'
#
loop_
_entity.id
_entity.type
_entity.pdbx_description
1 polymer ?
#
loop_
_entity_poly.entity_id
_entity_poly.type
_entity_poly.pdbx_seq_one_letter_code
_entity_poly.pdbx_strand_id
1 'polypeptide(L)'
;MVYKIALTFLAIQLIDAIIFQPLVISNIVKAHPLEIFLVILIAGTLAGIGGMIVAVPVYTILRIIAKEFLNNFKIVQKLTADLDE
;
A
#
# COMPACT_ATOMS: atom_id res chain seq x y z
N MET A 1 28.36 25.66 -10.67
CA MET A 1 28.29 24.56 -9.68
C MET A 1 26.85 24.27 -9.27
N VAL A 2 26.10 25.27 -8.79
CA VAL A 2 24.68 25.14 -8.39
C VAL A 2 23.78 24.60 -9.51
N TYR A 3 23.94 25.07 -10.76
CA TYR A 3 23.13 24.59 -11.88
C TYR A 3 23.28 23.08 -12.15
N LYS A 4 24.52 22.56 -12.06
CA LYS A 4 24.78 21.11 -12.25
C LYS A 4 24.11 20.29 -11.16
N ILE A 5 24.18 20.76 -9.90
CA ILE A 5 23.55 20.10 -8.76
C ILE A 5 22.02 20.10 -8.92
N ALA A 6 21.42 21.24 -9.27
CA ALA A 6 19.98 21.36 -9.47
C ALA A 6 19.47 20.44 -10.59
N LEU A 7 20.21 20.33 -11.69
CA LEU A 7 19.85 19.48 -12.83
C LEU A 7 19.94 17.99 -12.47
N THR A 8 21.00 17.58 -11.77
CA THR A 8 21.14 16.20 -11.28
C THR A 8 20.07 15.86 -10.23
N PHE A 9 19.78 16.78 -9.32
CA PHE A 9 18.74 16.61 -8.30
C PHE A 9 17.36 16.45 -8.95
N LEU A 10 17.02 17.30 -9.91
CA LEU A 10 15.76 17.20 -10.66
C LEU A 10 15.66 15.85 -11.38
N ALA A 11 16.72 15.41 -12.05
CA ALA A 11 16.74 14.12 -12.74
C ALA A 11 16.51 12.95 -11.77
N ILE A 12 17.18 12.93 -10.62
CA ILE A 12 16.99 11.91 -9.59
C ILE A 12 15.56 11.97 -9.04
N GLN A 13 15.03 13.15 -8.74
CA GLN A 13 13.68 13.32 -8.21
C GLN A 13 12.61 12.79 -9.17
N LEU A 14 12.78 13.04 -10.47
CA LEU A 14 11.85 12.56 -11.50
C LEU A 14 11.90 11.03 -11.63
N ILE A 15 13.10 10.45 -11.61
CA ILE A 15 13.27 9.00 -11.63
C ILE A 15 12.65 8.37 -10.37
N ASP A 16 12.84 8.98 -9.21
CA ASP A 16 12.28 8.51 -7.94
C ASP A 16 10.75 8.56 -7.93
N ALA A 17 10.16 9.67 -8.36
CA ALA A 17 8.70 9.84 -8.40
C ALA A 17 8.01 8.93 -9.43
N ILE A 18 8.61 8.73 -10.61
CA ILE A 18 7.97 8.01 -11.73
C ILE A 18 8.25 6.51 -11.70
N ILE A 19 9.45 6.09 -11.26
CA ILE A 19 9.89 4.70 -11.37
C ILE A 19 9.94 4.05 -9.98
N PHE A 20 10.72 4.61 -9.06
CA PHE A 20 10.98 3.94 -7.79
C PHE A 20 9.76 3.95 -6.87
N GLN A 21 9.04 5.07 -6.73
CA GLN A 21 7.80 5.14 -5.95
C GLN A 21 6.77 4.07 -6.36
N PRO A 22 6.33 3.99 -7.63
CA PRO A 22 5.34 2.99 -8.02
C PRO A 22 5.89 1.57 -7.98
N LEU A 23 7.16 1.32 -8.31
CA LEU A 23 7.72 -0.04 -8.20
C LEU A 23 7.79 -0.53 -6.75
N VAL A 24 8.14 0.35 -5.81
CA VAL A 24 8.17 0.02 -4.38
C VAL A 24 6.75 -0.17 -3.84
N ILE A 25 5.83 0.76 -4.15
CA ILE A 25 4.44 0.70 -3.66
C ILE A 25 3.63 -0.45 -4.29
N SER A 26 3.83 -0.73 -5.59
CA SER A 26 3.18 -1.81 -6.32
C SER A 26 3.48 -3.19 -5.72
N ASN A 27 4.74 -3.41 -5.33
CA ASN A 27 5.17 -4.66 -4.71
C ASN A 27 4.60 -4.87 -3.30
N ILE A 28 4.38 -3.79 -2.55
CA ILE A 28 4.01 -3.87 -1.14
C ILE A 28 2.50 -3.98 -0.97
N VAL A 29 1.70 -3.20 -1.72
CA VAL A 29 0.33 -2.96 -1.29
C VAL A 29 -0.66 -3.88 -2.00
N LYS A 30 -0.47 -4.31 -3.27
CA LYS A 30 -1.39 -5.20 -4.05
C LYS A 30 -2.87 -5.11 -3.63
N ALA A 31 -3.36 -3.91 -3.28
CA ALA A 31 -4.67 -3.71 -2.71
C ALA A 31 -5.53 -3.10 -3.79
N HIS A 32 -6.80 -3.51 -3.81
CA HIS A 32 -7.70 -3.00 -4.82
C HIS A 32 -7.90 -1.49 -4.59
N PRO A 33 -7.86 -0.63 -5.63
CA PRO A 33 -8.03 0.82 -5.46
C PRO A 33 -9.29 1.21 -4.67
N LEU A 34 -10.37 0.43 -4.83
CA LEU A 34 -11.63 0.62 -4.09
C LEU A 34 -11.47 0.42 -2.57
N GLU A 35 -10.63 -0.52 -2.15
CA GLU A 35 -10.43 -0.85 -0.74
C GLU A 35 -9.71 0.29 -0.01
N ILE A 36 -8.65 0.81 -0.62
CA ILE A 36 -7.91 1.98 -0.12
C ILE A 36 -8.83 3.20 -0.07
N PHE A 37 -9.67 3.39 -1.08
CA PHE A 37 -10.64 4.48 -1.10
C PHE A 37 -11.63 4.41 0.07
N LEU A 38 -12.20 3.24 0.36
CA LEU A 38 -13.10 3.05 1.49
C LEU A 38 -12.41 3.30 2.83
N VAL A 39 -11.19 2.79 3.00
CA VAL A 39 -10.38 3.00 4.21
C VAL A 39 -10.08 4.48 4.44
N ILE A 40 -9.72 5.22 3.38
CA ILE A 40 -9.48 6.67 3.46
C ILE A 40 -10.76 7.42 3.82
N LEU A 41 -11.90 7.06 3.25
CA LEU A 41 -13.18 7.68 3.59
C LEU A 41 -13.54 7.47 5.06
N ILE A 42 -13.42 6.24 5.56
CA ILE A 42 -13.69 5.90 6.96
C ILE A 42 -12.70 6.62 7.89
N ALA A 43 -11.41 6.65 7.55
CA ALA A 43 -10.42 7.36 8.35
C ALA A 43 -10.62 8.88 8.34
N GLY A 44 -11.08 9.43 7.21
CA GLY A 44 -11.44 10.83 7.04
C GLY A 44 -12.66 11.24 7.87
N THR A 45 -13.67 10.38 7.99
CA THR A 45 -14.82 10.68 8.86
C THR A 45 -14.50 10.55 10.34
N LEU A 46 -13.59 9.64 10.73
CA LEU A 46 -13.23 9.40 12.13
C LEU A 46 -12.21 10.43 12.68
N ALA A 47 -11.18 10.76 11.90
CA ALA A 47 -10.04 11.56 12.38
C ALA A 47 -9.66 12.71 11.41
N GLY A 48 -10.52 13.02 10.43
CA GLY A 48 -10.29 14.11 9.48
C GLY A 48 -9.08 13.88 8.58
N ILE A 49 -8.43 14.97 8.17
CA ILE A 49 -7.29 14.95 7.25
C ILE A 49 -6.13 14.12 7.82
N GLY A 50 -5.89 14.21 9.14
CA GLY A 50 -4.85 13.42 9.81
C GLY A 50 -5.12 11.91 9.69
N GLY A 51 -6.38 11.50 9.84
CA GLY A 51 -6.82 10.13 9.61
C GLY A 51 -6.53 9.65 8.20
N MET A 52 -6.84 10.47 7.19
CA MET A 52 -6.64 10.12 5.77
C MET A 52 -5.16 9.85 5.43
N ILE A 53 -4.23 10.65 5.97
CA ILE A 53 -2.78 10.48 5.74
C ILE A 53 -2.29 9.16 6.32
N VAL A 54 -2.76 8.82 7.52
CA VAL A 54 -2.31 7.63 8.26
C VAL A 54 -3.08 6.36 7.84
N ALA A 55 -4.19 6.51 7.11
CA ALA A 55 -5.08 5.42 6.71
C ALA A 55 -4.36 4.33 5.90
N VAL A 56 -3.60 4.74 4.87
CA VAL A 56 -2.89 3.84 3.96
C VAL A 56 -1.80 3.02 4.67
N PRO A 57 -0.87 3.62 5.44
CA PRO A 57 0.15 2.84 6.14
C PRO A 57 -0.46 1.91 7.20
N VAL A 58 -1.48 2.35 7.95
CA VAL A 58 -2.14 1.48 8.95
C VAL A 58 -2.80 0.28 8.30
N TYR A 59 -3.56 0.50 7.22
CA TYR A 59 -4.19 -0.57 6.47
C TYR A 59 -3.17 -1.55 5.88
N THR A 60 -2.06 -1.04 5.34
CA THR A 60 -0.98 -1.86 4.79
C THR A 60 -0.35 -2.74 5.88
N ILE A 61 -0.09 -2.19 7.07
CA ILE A 61 0.46 -2.94 8.20
C ILE A 61 -0.54 -4.02 8.68
N LEU A 62 -1.81 -3.65 8.88
CA LEU A 62 -2.85 -4.60 9.28
C LEU A 62 -2.99 -5.75 8.30
N ARG A 63 -2.95 -5.45 6.99
CA ARG A 63 -3.01 -6.46 5.94
C ARG A 63 -1.79 -7.37 5.93
N ILE A 64 -0.59 -6.83 6.11
CA ILE A 64 0.65 -7.63 6.18
C ILE A 64 0.61 -8.54 7.41
N ILE A 65 0.20 -8.03 8.57
CA ILE A 65 0.03 -8.83 9.78
C ILE A 65 -1.02 -9.93 9.54
N ALA A 66 -2.19 -9.58 9.02
CA ALA A 66 -3.22 -10.57 8.70
C ALA A 66 -2.70 -11.63 7.73
N LYS A 67 -1.99 -11.23 6.67
CA LYS A 67 -1.40 -12.16 5.71
C LYS A 67 -0.37 -13.07 6.37
N GLU A 68 0.56 -12.54 7.18
CA GLU A 68 1.64 -13.31 7.79
C GLU A 68 1.12 -14.27 8.88
N PHE A 69 0.18 -13.81 9.70
CA PHE A 69 -0.42 -14.63 10.75
C PHE A 69 -1.44 -15.64 10.21
N LEU A 70 -2.20 -15.30 9.17
CA LEU A 70 -3.21 -16.18 8.57
C LEU A 70 -2.64 -17.13 7.50
N ASN A 71 -1.40 -16.94 7.02
CA ASN A 71 -0.76 -17.81 6.03
C ASN A 71 -0.66 -19.28 6.51
N ASN A 72 -0.66 -19.51 7.82
CA ASN A 72 -0.58 -20.84 8.43
C ASN A 72 -1.94 -21.41 8.89
N PHE A 73 -3.05 -20.69 8.70
CA PHE A 73 -4.36 -21.20 9.11
C PHE A 73 -4.94 -22.14 8.05
N LYS A 74 -4.84 -23.46 8.33
CA LYS A 74 -5.51 -24.58 7.62
C LYS A 74 -7.00 -24.39 7.36
N ILE A 75 -7.65 -23.43 8.02
CA ILE A 75 -9.06 -23.08 7.87
C ILE A 75 -9.34 -22.53 6.45
N VAL A 76 -8.43 -21.74 5.88
CA VAL A 76 -8.58 -21.21 4.50
C VAL A 76 -8.40 -22.32 3.47
N GLN A 77 -7.47 -23.26 3.68
CA GLN A 77 -7.33 -24.45 2.82
C GLN A 77 -8.56 -25.36 2.84
N LYS A 78 -9.23 -25.50 3.99
CA LYS A 78 -10.47 -26.29 4.10
C LYS A 78 -11.69 -25.61 3.47
N LEU A 79 -11.75 -24.27 3.49
CA LEU A 79 -12.84 -23.50 2.91
C LEU A 79 -12.77 -23.38 1.38
N THR A 80 -11.59 -23.54 0.79
CA THR A 80 -11.39 -23.52 -0.69
C THR A 80 -11.35 -24.92 -1.31
N ALA A 81 -11.37 -26.00 -0.51
CA ALA A 81 -11.28 -27.37 -1.01
C ALA A 81 -12.51 -27.83 -1.82
N ASP A 82 -13.69 -27.23 -1.58
CA ASP A 82 -14.96 -27.53 -2.27
C ASP A 82 -15.18 -26.69 -3.55
N LEU A 83 -14.21 -25.86 -3.97
CA LEU A 83 -14.31 -25.04 -5.18
C LEU A 83 -13.56 -25.62 -6.39
N ASP A 84 -12.90 -26.77 -6.21
CA ASP A 84 -12.17 -27.52 -7.25
C ASP A 84 -12.93 -28.79 -7.71
N GLU A 85 -14.26 -28.88 -7.46
CA GLU A 85 -15.18 -29.78 -8.18
C GLU A 85 -15.92 -29.08 -9.32
#